data_AF-A0A3C0ZQQ5-F1
#
_entry.id   AF-A0A3C0ZQQ5-F1
#
_cell.length_a   1.000
_cell.length_b   1.000
_cell.length_c   1.000
_cell.angle_alpha   90.00
_cell.angle_beta   90.00
_cell.angle_gamma   90.00
#
_symmetry.space_group_name_H-M   'P 1'
#
loop_
_entity.id
_entity.type
_entity.pdbx_description
1 polymer ?
#
loop_
_entity_poly.entity_id
_entity_poly.type
_entity_poly.pdbx_seq_one_letter_code
_entity_poly.pdbx_strand_id
1 'polypeptide(L)' 'GFENINIDLISALPGQTPEKWEYNLSKAINWKPEHISAYSLIIEPGTAFA' A
#
# COMPACT_ATOMS: atom_id res chain seq x y z
N GLY A 1 24.27 4.70 3.06
CA GLY A 1 22.83 4.45 3.29
C GLY A 1 22.29 3.59 2.16
N PHE A 2 20.98 3.46 2.04
CA PHE A 2 20.33 2.85 0.87
C PHE A 2 19.98 3.95 -0.14
N GLU A 3 20.09 3.64 -1.44
CA GLU A 3 19.84 4.59 -2.54
C GLU A 3 18.63 4.21 -3.41
N ASN A 4 18.00 3.07 -3.12
CA ASN A 4 16.86 2.55 -3.88
C ASN A 4 15.87 1.89 -2.93
N ILE A 5 14.93 2.69 -2.45
CA ILE A 5 13.87 2.34 -1.53
C ILE A 5 12.56 2.26 -2.32
N ASN A 6 11.88 1.13 -2.19
CA ASN A 6 10.52 0.97 -2.70
C ASN A 6 9.52 0.96 -1.53
N ILE A 7 8.28 1.33 -1.84
CA ILE A 7 7.13 1.16 -0.95
C ILE A 7 6.02 0.49 -1.74
N ASP A 8 5.58 -0.67 -1.28
CA ASP A 8 4.43 -1.37 -1.83
C ASP A 8 3.20 -1.15 -0.95
N LEU A 9 2.10 -0.73 -1.58
CA LEU A 9 0.83 -0.44 -0.92
C LEU A 9 -0.27 -1.38 -1.44
N ILE A 10 -1.09 -1.87 -0.52
CA ILE A 10 -2.30 -2.66 -0.83
C ILE A 10 -3.55 -1.84 -0.44
N SER A 11 -4.44 -1.64 -1.40
CA SER A 11 -5.75 -1.00 -1.25
C SER A 11 -6.87 -2.04 -1.14
N ALA A 12 -8.09 -1.59 -0.86
CA ALA A 12 -9.29 -2.42 -0.71
C ALA A 12 -9.21 -3.45 0.43
N LEU A 13 -8.45 -3.15 1.49
CA LEU A 13 -8.44 -3.98 2.71
C LEU A 13 -9.81 -3.95 3.40
N PRO A 14 -10.22 -5.02 4.11
CA PRO A 14 -11.46 -5.03 4.88
C PRO A 14 -11.54 -3.84 5.85
N GLY A 15 -12.60 -3.03 5.73
CA GLY A 15 -12.81 -1.84 6.56
C GLY A 15 -11.91 -0.63 6.23
N GLN A 16 -11.13 -0.67 5.14
CA GLN A 16 -10.42 0.50 4.63
C GLN A 16 -11.41 1.48 4.00
N THR A 17 -11.26 2.76 4.35
CA THR A 17 -12.04 3.84 3.74
C THR A 17 -11.18 4.61 2.74
N PRO A 18 -11.77 5.33 1.78
CA PRO A 18 -11.03 6.17 0.84
C PRO A 18 -10.10 7.18 1.53
N GLU A 19 -10.54 7.77 2.64
CA GLU A 19 -9.76 8.77 3.39
C GLU A 19 -8.52 8.16 4.03
N LYS A 20 -8.64 6.93 4.57
CA LYS A 20 -7.48 6.18 5.11
C LYS A 20 -6.51 5.79 4.00
N TRP A 21 -7.03 5.41 2.83
CA TRP A 21 -6.20 5.10 1.68
C TRP A 21 -5.41 6.35 1.21
N GLU A 22 -6.09 7.48 1.03
CA GLU A 22 -5.46 8.74 0.64
C GLU A 22 -4.42 9.22 1.65
N TYR A 23 -4.70 9.07 2.96
CA TYR A 23 -3.74 9.37 4.02
C TYR A 23 -2.45 8.55 3.89
N ASN A 24 -2.57 7.23 3.68
CA ASN A 24 -1.43 6.33 3.54
C ASN A 24 -0.63 6.63 2.26
N LEU A 25 -1.32 6.86 1.14
CA LEU A 25 -0.68 7.20 -0.12
C LEU A 25 0.10 8.54 -0.02
N SER A 26 -0.51 9.55 0.60
CA SER A 26 0.13 10.85 0.84
C SER A 26 1.39 10.72 1.70
N LYS A 27 1.34 9.87 2.74
CA LYS A 27 2.51 9.55 3.58
C LYS A 27 3.63 8.90 2.78
N ALA A 28 3.33 7.89 1.98
CA ALA A 28 4.31 7.19 1.15
C ALA A 28 4.99 8.15 0.16
N ILE A 29 4.23 9.02 -0.51
CA ILE A 29 4.76 10.04 -1.42
C ILE A 29 5.66 11.03 -0.68
N ASN A 30 5.27 11.49 0.51
CA ASN A 30 6.03 12.47 1.28
C ASN A 30 7.40 11.96 1.75
N TRP A 31 7.58 10.64 1.84
CA TRP A 31 8.88 10.03 2.14
C TRP A 31 9.83 10.00 0.94
N LYS A 32 9.34 10.34 -0.25
CA LYS A 32 10.11 10.44 -1.50
C LYS A 32 10.93 9.17 -1.80
N PRO A 33 10.32 7.96 -1.76
CA PRO A 33 11.00 6.76 -2.22
C PRO A 33 11.26 6.86 -3.73
N GLU A 34 12.22 6.09 -4.21
CA GLU A 34 12.54 6.00 -5.63
C GLU A 34 11.40 5.32 -6.42
N HIS A 35 10.64 4.43 -5.77
CA HIS A 35 9.52 3.73 -6.40
C HIS A 35 8.35 3.49 -5.43
N ILE A 36 7.12 3.61 -5.93
CA ILE A 36 5.90 3.23 -5.21
C ILE A 36 5.09 2.29 -6.11
N SER A 37 4.71 1.13 -5.56
CA SER A 37 3.79 0.20 -6.20
C SER A 37 2.47 0.21 -5.45
N ALA A 38 1.33 0.17 -6.16
CA ALA A 38 0.01 0.11 -5.54
C ALA A 38 -0.85 -0.98 -6.18
N TYR A 39 -1.39 -1.86 -5.34
CA TYR A 39 -2.19 -3.01 -5.74
C TYR A 39 -3.54 -2.99 -5.02
N SER A 40 -4.58 -3.57 -5.63
CA SER A 40 -5.81 -3.90 -4.91
C SER A 40 -5.67 -5.26 -4.24
N LEU A 41 -6.24 -5.43 -3.05
CA LEU A 41 -6.28 -6.72 -2.37
C LEU A 41 -6.97 -7.76 -3.27
N ILE A 42 -6.29 -8.87 -3.52
CA ILE A 42 -6.84 -10.07 -4.14
C ILE A 42 -6.89 -11.14 -3.04
N ILE A 43 -8.06 -11.76 -2.85
CA ILE A 43 -8.26 -12.82 -1.85
C ILE A 43 -7.97 -14.16 -2.51
N GLU A 44 -6.95 -14.85 -1.99
CA GLU A 44 -6.53 -16.16 -2.46
C GLU A 44 -6.82 -17.23 -1.39
N PRO A 45 -7.26 -18.44 -1.77
CA PRO A 45 -7.47 -19.54 -0.82
C PRO A 45 -6.24 -19.81 0.06
N GLY A 46 -6.47 -20.02 1.36
CA GLY A 46 -5.40 -20.30 2.33
C GLY A 46 -4.66 -19.06 2.85
N THR A 47 -5.14 -17.86 2.54
CA THR A 47 -4.63 -16.60 3.11
C THR A 47 -5.52 -16.09 4.24
N ALA A 48 -5.03 -15.13 5.02
CA ALA A 48 -5.70 -14.64 6.23
C ALA A 48 -7.06 -13.96 5.99
N PHE A 49 -7.40 -13.62 4.74
CA PHE A 49 -8.67 -13.00 4.37
C PHE A 49 -9.60 -13.91 3.58
N ALA A 50 -9.24 -15.19 3.41
CA ALA A 50 -10.08 -16.21 2.78
C ALA A 50 -11.02 -16.90 3.76
#